data_AF-E3RJG2-F1
#
_entry.id   AF-E3RJG2-F1
#
_cell.length_a   1.000
_cell.length_b   1.000
_cell.length_c   1.000
_cell.angle_alpha   90.00
_cell.angle_beta   90.00
_cell.angle_gamma   90.00
#
_symmetry.space_group_name_H-M   'P 1'
#
loop_
_entity.id
_entity.type
_entity.pdbx_description
1 polymer ?
#
loop_
_entity_poly.entity_id
_entity_poly.type
_entity_poly.pdbx_seq_one_letter_code
_entity_poly.pdbx_strand_id
1 'polypeptide(L)'
;MVADGAKLGGPFQVRAAAAWKVVLPNCFAEEIRNNPNLDFKETQHIEFPTTLPGWEGMNEGLRHDRLFTDLVRIKLTQSLNYITEDMVDEADYALNLWMSEDESSWKTYNVRQVGFDVVARITSRVFAGKGLSRNEAYLRIAKENTATSFIAGYTLLQFPRFLWPFLNRVMPYCRTVRRQLNDATHLLRPSIEATIKQYEDGDIKKGPKSGNALGWLIEIQKGRPLELVSFVGAQLSLSMASIENT
;
A
#
# COMPACT_ATOMS: atom_id res chain seq x y z
N MET A 1 29.71 -4.94 7.00
CA MET A 1 29.65 -3.48 7.30
C MET A 1 28.68 -3.15 8.44
N VAL A 2 27.35 -3.32 8.30
CA VAL A 2 26.41 -3.06 9.43
C VAL A 2 26.65 -4.01 10.60
N ALA A 3 26.83 -5.32 10.33
CA ALA A 3 27.15 -6.32 11.36
C ALA A 3 28.50 -6.10 12.05
N ASP A 4 29.44 -5.43 11.39
CA ASP A 4 30.76 -5.12 11.96
C ASP A 4 30.70 -3.83 12.79
N GLY A 5 29.94 -2.84 12.34
CA GLY A 5 29.64 -1.63 13.11
C GLY A 5 28.83 -1.92 14.38
N ALA A 6 27.89 -2.86 14.32
CA ALA A 6 27.10 -3.28 15.48
C ALA A 6 27.97 -3.87 16.61
N LYS A 7 29.12 -4.48 16.29
CA LYS A 7 30.07 -5.00 17.29
C LYS A 7 30.77 -3.89 18.09
N LEU A 8 30.75 -2.64 17.62
CA LEU A 8 31.41 -1.50 18.27
C LEU A 8 30.60 -0.97 19.46
N GLY A 9 29.32 -1.36 19.60
CA GLY A 9 28.47 -0.98 20.74
C GLY A 9 28.06 0.52 20.81
N GLY A 10 28.61 1.36 19.92
CA GLY A 10 28.32 2.80 19.85
C GLY A 10 27.79 3.25 18.48
N PRO A 11 27.53 4.56 18.30
CA PRO A 11 27.15 5.13 17.01
C PRO A 11 28.17 4.85 15.91
N PHE A 12 27.70 4.52 14.71
CA PHE A 12 28.58 4.37 13.53
C PHE A 12 27.90 4.86 12.25
N GLN A 13 28.68 5.07 11.20
CA GLN A 13 28.18 5.56 9.92
C GLN A 13 28.31 4.50 8.82
N VAL A 14 27.31 4.47 7.94
CA VAL A 14 27.23 3.54 6.81
C VAL A 14 26.85 4.34 5.57
N ARG A 15 27.58 4.13 4.47
CA ARG A 15 27.17 4.66 3.17
C ARG A 15 26.02 3.80 2.64
N ALA A 16 24.80 4.34 2.66
CA ALA A 16 23.66 3.75 1.97
C ALA A 16 23.57 4.28 0.53
N ALA A 17 22.70 3.68 -0.29
CA ALA A 17 22.55 4.03 -1.70
C ALA A 17 22.19 5.52 -1.90
N ALA A 18 21.29 6.06 -1.09
CA ALA A 18 20.84 7.45 -1.19
C ALA A 18 21.75 8.45 -0.47
N ALA A 19 22.22 8.10 0.73
CA ALA A 19 22.90 9.02 1.64
C ALA A 19 23.78 8.28 2.66
N TRP A 20 24.61 9.04 3.37
CA TRP A 20 25.24 8.56 4.60
C TRP A 20 24.16 8.40 5.67
N LYS A 21 24.13 7.24 6.33
CA LYS A 21 23.24 6.95 7.45
C LYS A 21 24.05 6.79 8.73
N VAL A 22 23.60 7.43 9.81
CA VAL A 22 24.12 7.20 11.16
C VAL A 22 23.27 6.10 11.78
N VAL A 23 23.90 5.01 12.20
CA VAL A 23 23.28 3.93 12.95
C VAL A 23 23.53 4.19 14.43
N LEU A 24 22.45 4.31 15.20
CA LEU A 24 22.49 4.63 16.62
C LEU A 24 22.08 3.39 17.44
N PRO A 25 22.71 3.14 18.60
CA PRO A 25 22.25 2.12 19.55
C PRO A 25 20.80 2.38 20.02
N ASN A 26 20.09 1.31 20.40
CA ASN A 26 18.67 1.39 20.78
C ASN A 26 18.41 2.27 22.02
N CYS A 27 19.43 2.58 22.84
CA CYS A 27 19.27 3.50 23.97
C CYS A 27 18.87 4.92 23.53
N PHE A 28 19.12 5.31 22.28
CA PHE A 28 18.71 6.60 21.72
C PHE A 28 17.29 6.57 21.11
N ALA A 29 16.59 5.42 21.12
CA ALA A 29 15.33 5.27 20.41
C ALA A 29 14.23 6.24 20.87
N GLU A 30 14.11 6.49 22.19
CA GLU A 30 13.12 7.45 22.71
C GLU A 30 13.46 8.89 22.34
N GLU A 31 14.74 9.27 22.40
CA GLU A 31 15.20 10.61 22.03
C GLU A 31 14.96 10.88 20.54
N ILE A 32 15.30 9.91 19.68
CA ILE A 32 15.08 10.01 18.22
C ILE A 32 13.59 10.13 17.91
N ARG A 33 12.75 9.29 18.52
CA ARG A 33 11.30 9.27 18.28
C ARG A 33 10.62 10.60 18.61
N ASN A 34 11.10 11.28 19.65
CA ASN A 34 10.48 12.51 20.16
C ASN A 34 11.13 13.79 19.62
N ASN A 35 12.17 13.68 18.78
CA ASN A 35 12.87 14.84 18.26
C ASN A 35 12.11 15.44 17.06
N PRO A 36 11.61 16.69 17.16
CA PRO A 36 10.84 17.32 16.09
C PRO A 36 11.69 17.64 14.84
N ASN A 37 13.02 17.63 14.96
CA ASN A 37 13.94 17.85 13.83
C ASN A 37 14.22 16.57 13.03
N LEU A 38 13.79 15.40 13.51
CA LEU A 38 13.98 14.11 12.84
C LEU A 38 12.67 13.66 12.20
N ASP A 39 12.47 14.07 10.95
CA ASP A 39 11.29 13.67 10.17
C ASP A 39 11.60 12.46 9.28
N PHE A 40 10.97 11.34 9.61
CA PHE A 40 11.05 10.10 8.82
C PHE A 40 10.55 10.31 7.39
N LYS A 41 9.47 11.09 7.19
CA LYS A 41 8.82 11.28 5.90
C LYS A 41 9.71 12.07 4.95
N GLU A 42 10.28 13.17 5.42
CA GLU A 42 11.27 13.96 4.66
C GLU A 42 12.44 13.08 4.21
N THR A 43 12.91 12.20 5.10
CA THR A 43 13.97 11.25 4.77
C THR A 43 13.53 10.28 3.65
N GLN A 44 12.30 9.75 3.72
CA GLN A 44 11.79 8.85 2.69
C GLN A 44 11.59 9.54 1.32
N HIS A 45 11.23 10.83 1.29
CA HIS A 45 11.17 11.62 0.05
C HIS A 45 12.54 11.85 -0.62
N ILE A 46 13.63 11.68 0.12
CA ILE A 46 14.99 11.66 -0.42
C ILE A 46 15.33 10.28 -1.00
N GLU A 47 14.84 9.21 -0.38
CA GLU A 47 15.17 7.83 -0.73
C GLU A 47 14.27 7.23 -1.82
N PHE A 48 13.06 7.77 -2.01
CA PHE A 48 12.14 7.30 -3.03
C PHE A 48 11.70 8.44 -3.96
N PRO A 49 11.50 8.17 -5.25
CA PRO A 49 11.09 9.17 -6.24
C PRO A 49 9.58 9.47 -6.17
N THR A 50 9.06 9.82 -5.00
CA THR A 50 7.62 9.92 -4.72
C THR A 50 6.90 10.96 -5.57
N THR A 51 7.62 11.95 -6.11
CA THR A 51 7.06 13.01 -6.96
C THR A 51 6.98 12.64 -8.43
N LEU A 52 7.53 11.49 -8.83
CA LEU A 52 7.51 11.04 -10.22
C LEU A 52 6.21 10.28 -10.54
N PRO A 53 5.72 10.34 -11.80
CA PRO A 53 4.57 9.55 -12.21
C PRO A 53 4.78 8.06 -12.00
N GLY A 54 3.77 7.35 -11.49
CA GLY A 54 3.80 5.94 -11.11
C GLY A 54 4.04 5.71 -9.61
N TRP A 55 4.55 6.69 -8.89
CA TRP A 55 4.94 6.57 -7.49
C TRP A 55 3.87 7.07 -6.52
N GLU A 56 2.65 7.32 -7.00
CA GLU A 56 1.55 7.90 -6.24
C GLU A 56 1.20 7.03 -5.03
N GLY A 57 1.31 5.70 -5.11
CA GLY A 57 1.10 4.85 -3.93
C GLY A 57 2.15 5.02 -2.83
N MET A 58 3.42 5.20 -3.20
CA MET A 58 4.46 5.53 -2.22
C MET A 58 4.29 6.97 -1.71
N ASN A 59 3.93 7.90 -2.60
CA ASN A 59 3.71 9.29 -2.26
C ASN A 59 2.60 9.43 -1.21
N GLU A 60 1.43 8.84 -1.44
CA GLU A 60 0.27 8.90 -0.54
C GLU A 60 0.57 8.33 0.85
N GLY A 61 1.36 7.25 0.95
CA GLY A 61 1.79 6.70 2.24
C GLY A 61 2.72 7.63 3.03
N LEU A 62 3.47 8.48 2.33
CA LEU A 62 4.48 9.37 2.90
C LEU A 62 4.02 10.82 3.08
N ARG A 63 2.85 11.19 2.54
CA ARG A 63 2.31 12.55 2.68
C ARG A 63 2.26 13.02 4.14
N HIS A 64 2.47 14.32 4.33
CA HIS A 64 2.39 14.94 5.65
C HIS A 64 0.97 14.93 6.22
N ASP A 65 -0.02 15.21 5.38
CA ASP A 65 -1.44 15.31 5.77
C ASP A 65 -2.10 13.94 6.03
N ARG A 66 -1.53 12.83 5.53
CA ARG A 66 -1.99 11.42 5.71
C ARG A 66 -3.50 11.23 5.61
N LEU A 67 -4.18 12.10 4.88
CA LEU A 67 -5.64 12.20 4.93
C LEU A 67 -6.30 10.87 4.60
N PHE A 68 -5.80 10.19 3.57
CA PHE A 68 -6.33 8.91 3.13
C PHE A 68 -5.98 7.77 4.09
N THR A 69 -4.71 7.64 4.49
CA THR A 69 -4.23 6.51 5.30
C THR A 69 -4.71 6.56 6.75
N ASP A 70 -4.68 7.73 7.39
CA ASP A 70 -5.14 7.89 8.77
C ASP A 70 -6.65 7.73 8.87
N LEU A 71 -7.39 8.28 7.89
CA LEU A 71 -8.84 8.12 7.90
C LEU A 71 -9.26 6.68 7.63
N VAL A 72 -8.63 6.01 6.66
CA VAL A 72 -8.85 4.59 6.46
C VAL A 72 -8.65 3.84 7.76
N ARG A 73 -7.54 4.10 8.48
CA ARG A 73 -7.24 3.41 9.74
C ARG A 73 -8.31 3.69 10.81
N ILE A 74 -8.72 4.95 10.98
CA ILE A 74 -9.74 5.35 11.95
C ILE A 74 -11.09 4.71 11.61
N LYS A 75 -11.54 4.84 10.36
CA LYS A 75 -12.83 4.32 9.91
C LYS A 75 -12.86 2.80 9.90
N LEU A 76 -11.76 2.14 9.50
CA LEU A 76 -11.62 0.69 9.59
C LEU A 76 -11.82 0.20 11.03
N THR A 77 -11.21 0.90 12.00
CA THR A 77 -11.38 0.57 13.43
C THR A 77 -12.83 0.77 13.89
N GLN A 78 -13.47 1.87 13.47
CA GLN A 78 -14.88 2.17 13.82
C GLN A 78 -15.89 1.24 13.14
N SER A 79 -15.53 0.72 11.97
CA SER A 79 -16.40 -0.10 11.13
C SER A 79 -16.15 -1.58 11.26
N LEU A 80 -15.22 -2.01 12.14
CA LEU A 80 -14.80 -3.40 12.24
C LEU A 80 -16.00 -4.35 12.39
N ASN A 81 -16.92 -4.03 13.31
CA ASN A 81 -18.15 -4.80 13.54
C ASN A 81 -19.05 -4.97 12.30
N TYR A 82 -18.96 -4.07 11.31
CA TYR A 82 -19.76 -4.13 10.09
C TYR A 82 -19.06 -4.85 8.94
N ILE A 83 -17.73 -4.90 8.94
CA ILE A 83 -16.94 -5.51 7.87
C ILE A 83 -16.42 -6.90 8.23
N THR A 84 -16.46 -7.32 9.50
CA THR A 84 -15.95 -8.63 9.93
C THR A 84 -16.61 -9.78 9.19
N GLU A 85 -17.94 -9.77 9.03
CA GLU A 85 -18.65 -10.82 8.28
C GLU A 85 -18.19 -10.88 6.81
N ASP A 86 -18.02 -9.72 6.17
CA ASP A 86 -17.51 -9.60 4.81
C ASP A 86 -16.06 -10.10 4.68
N MET A 87 -15.23 -9.89 5.71
CA MET A 87 -13.85 -10.38 5.77
C MET A 87 -13.81 -11.90 5.95
N VAL A 88 -14.69 -12.46 6.77
CA VAL A 88 -14.80 -13.91 6.98
C VAL A 88 -15.27 -14.61 5.69
N ASP A 89 -16.31 -14.09 5.02
CA ASP A 89 -16.78 -14.61 3.72
C ASP A 89 -15.65 -14.66 2.68
N GLU A 90 -14.83 -13.61 2.61
CA GLU A 90 -13.71 -13.57 1.68
C GLU A 90 -12.54 -14.47 2.11
N ALA A 91 -12.28 -14.61 3.41
CA ALA A 91 -11.27 -15.52 3.94
C ALA A 91 -11.63 -16.98 3.63
N ASP A 92 -12.88 -17.39 3.88
CA ASP A 92 -13.38 -18.72 3.57
C ASP A 92 -13.31 -18.99 2.06
N TYR A 93 -13.72 -18.02 1.24
CA TYR A 93 -13.60 -18.13 -0.22
C TYR A 93 -12.14 -18.33 -0.66
N ALA A 94 -11.22 -17.51 -0.13
CA ALA A 94 -9.80 -17.57 -0.45
C ALA A 94 -9.17 -18.90 -0.02
N LEU A 95 -9.46 -19.39 1.18
CA LEU A 95 -8.94 -20.67 1.66
C LEU A 95 -9.48 -21.84 0.83
N ASN A 96 -10.77 -21.81 0.50
CA ASN A 96 -11.37 -22.84 -0.34
C ASN A 96 -10.71 -22.91 -1.73
N LEU A 97 -10.35 -21.77 -2.33
CA LEU A 97 -9.58 -21.76 -3.60
C LEU A 97 -8.24 -22.50 -3.52
N TRP A 98 -7.54 -22.43 -2.37
CA TRP A 98 -6.28 -23.13 -2.16
C TRP A 98 -6.46 -24.60 -1.76
N MET A 99 -7.54 -24.90 -1.04
CA MET A 99 -7.81 -26.20 -0.45
C MET A 99 -8.68 -27.12 -1.34
N SER A 100 -9.33 -26.59 -2.38
CA SER A 100 -10.27 -27.36 -3.20
C SER A 100 -9.62 -28.42 -4.11
N GLU A 101 -10.41 -29.48 -4.32
CA GLU A 101 -10.35 -30.59 -5.29
C GLU A 101 -9.78 -31.95 -4.86
N ASP A 102 -9.12 -32.13 -3.72
CA ASP A 102 -8.76 -33.50 -3.31
C ASP A 102 -8.61 -33.64 -1.79
N GLU A 103 -9.71 -33.97 -1.10
CA GLU A 103 -9.72 -34.24 0.35
C GLU A 103 -8.93 -35.51 0.72
N SER A 104 -8.53 -36.30 -0.27
CA SER A 104 -7.95 -37.63 -0.06
C SER A 104 -6.42 -37.66 0.10
N SER A 105 -5.71 -36.56 -0.19
CA SER A 105 -4.25 -36.52 -0.19
C SER A 105 -3.65 -35.31 0.52
N TRP A 106 -2.56 -35.55 1.26
CA TRP A 106 -1.77 -34.49 1.89
C TRP A 106 -1.13 -33.59 0.83
N LYS A 107 -1.39 -32.28 0.91
CA LYS A 107 -0.79 -31.27 0.04
C LYS A 107 0.15 -30.37 0.83
N THR A 108 1.34 -30.11 0.28
CA THR A 108 2.30 -29.18 0.86
C THR A 108 2.14 -27.82 0.20
N TYR A 109 1.95 -26.79 1.01
CA TYR A 109 1.76 -25.42 0.54
C TYR A 109 2.89 -24.51 1.00
N ASN A 110 3.18 -23.49 0.20
CA ASN A 110 3.97 -22.36 0.66
C ASN A 110 3.06 -21.44 1.48
N VAL A 111 3.16 -21.52 2.81
CA VAL A 111 2.33 -20.74 3.74
C VAL A 111 2.43 -19.24 3.48
N ARG A 112 3.62 -18.75 3.07
CA ARG A 112 3.81 -17.32 2.73
C ARG A 112 2.97 -16.92 1.53
N GLN A 113 2.95 -17.76 0.49
CA GLN A 113 2.18 -17.48 -0.72
C GLN A 113 0.66 -17.52 -0.46
N VAL A 114 0.21 -18.50 0.32
CA VAL A 114 -1.20 -18.63 0.71
C VAL A 114 -1.63 -17.43 1.55
N GLY A 115 -0.84 -17.08 2.58
CA GLY A 115 -1.07 -15.92 3.43
C GLY A 115 -1.16 -14.62 2.63
N PHE A 116 -0.24 -14.40 1.69
CA PHE A 116 -0.27 -13.22 0.82
C PHE A 116 -1.52 -13.16 -0.06
N ASP A 117 -1.97 -14.29 -0.61
CA ASP A 117 -3.17 -14.29 -1.44
C ASP A 117 -4.43 -14.01 -0.62
N VAL A 118 -4.56 -14.65 0.53
CA VAL A 118 -5.68 -14.44 1.47
C VAL A 118 -5.73 -12.99 1.96
N VAL A 119 -4.60 -12.44 2.40
CA VAL A 119 -4.51 -11.04 2.87
C VAL A 119 -4.83 -10.05 1.75
N ALA A 120 -4.32 -10.28 0.53
CA ALA A 120 -4.60 -9.42 -0.60
C ALA A 120 -6.10 -9.40 -0.95
N ARG A 121 -6.78 -10.55 -0.91
CA ARG A 121 -8.23 -10.67 -1.15
C ARG A 121 -9.05 -9.97 -0.07
N ILE A 122 -8.77 -10.26 1.21
CA ILE A 122 -9.48 -9.64 2.35
C ILE A 122 -9.30 -8.11 2.33
N THR A 123 -8.06 -7.65 2.13
CA THR A 123 -7.76 -6.22 2.01
C THR A 123 -8.56 -5.61 0.86
N SER A 124 -8.52 -6.22 -0.33
CA SER A 124 -9.28 -5.76 -1.49
C SER A 124 -10.80 -5.73 -1.24
N ARG A 125 -11.33 -6.69 -0.48
CA ARG A 125 -12.76 -6.77 -0.11
C ARG A 125 -13.20 -5.59 0.75
N VAL A 126 -12.39 -5.26 1.77
CA VAL A 126 -12.65 -4.15 2.68
C VAL A 126 -12.53 -2.79 1.97
N PHE A 127 -11.53 -2.66 1.09
CA PHE A 127 -11.23 -1.38 0.45
C PHE A 127 -12.13 -1.07 -0.74
N ALA A 128 -12.31 -2.05 -1.63
CA ALA A 128 -12.97 -1.86 -2.92
C ALA A 128 -14.22 -2.72 -3.12
N GLY A 129 -14.60 -3.53 -2.13
CA GLY A 129 -15.78 -4.38 -2.19
C GLY A 129 -15.56 -5.71 -2.93
N LYS A 130 -16.61 -6.53 -2.99
CA LYS A 130 -16.59 -7.92 -3.48
C LYS A 130 -16.19 -8.06 -4.96
N GLY A 131 -16.57 -7.08 -5.78
CA GLY A 131 -16.27 -7.12 -7.21
C GLY A 131 -14.76 -7.09 -7.50
N LEU A 132 -14.02 -6.28 -6.74
CA LEU A 132 -12.58 -6.14 -6.93
C LEU A 132 -11.77 -7.18 -6.16
N SER A 133 -12.26 -7.67 -5.01
CA SER A 133 -11.60 -8.75 -4.25
C SER A 133 -11.48 -10.06 -5.03
N ARG A 134 -12.34 -10.27 -6.03
CA ARG A 134 -12.32 -11.43 -6.92
C ARG A 134 -11.73 -11.15 -8.31
N ASN A 135 -11.27 -9.92 -8.55
CA ASN A 135 -10.64 -9.57 -9.81
C ASN A 135 -9.16 -9.96 -9.77
N GLU A 136 -8.84 -11.11 -10.36
CA GLU A 136 -7.47 -11.66 -10.39
C GLU A 136 -6.45 -10.69 -11.03
N ALA A 137 -6.86 -9.86 -11.99
CA ALA A 137 -5.97 -8.86 -12.58
C ALA A 137 -5.59 -7.78 -11.56
N TYR A 138 -6.55 -7.33 -10.74
CA TYR A 138 -6.29 -6.39 -9.67
C TYR A 138 -5.46 -7.01 -8.54
N LEU A 139 -5.83 -8.21 -8.08
CA LEU A 139 -5.08 -8.92 -7.02
C LEU A 139 -3.63 -9.15 -7.42
N ARG A 140 -3.37 -9.50 -8.69
CA ARG A 140 -2.01 -9.61 -9.21
C ARG A 140 -1.25 -8.29 -9.08
N ILE A 141 -1.86 -7.17 -9.49
CA ILE A 141 -1.25 -5.85 -9.34
C ILE A 141 -0.99 -5.53 -7.86
N ALA A 142 -1.97 -5.75 -6.98
CA ALA A 142 -1.83 -5.48 -5.55
C ALA A 142 -0.68 -6.27 -4.90
N LYS A 143 -0.46 -7.52 -5.34
CA LYS A 143 0.66 -8.37 -4.88
C LYS A 143 2.01 -7.97 -5.47
N GLU A 144 2.06 -7.72 -6.77
CA GLU A 144 3.33 -7.48 -7.50
C GLU A 144 3.83 -6.04 -7.41
N ASN A 145 2.92 -5.07 -7.21
CA ASN A 145 3.26 -3.65 -7.20
C ASN A 145 4.27 -3.31 -6.11
N THR A 146 4.16 -3.92 -4.93
CA THR A 146 5.09 -3.71 -3.81
C THR A 146 6.52 -4.07 -4.19
N ALA A 147 6.73 -5.30 -4.66
CA ALA A 147 8.04 -5.79 -5.07
C ALA A 147 8.60 -4.98 -6.26
N THR A 148 7.75 -4.68 -7.24
CA THR A 148 8.14 -3.92 -8.43
C THR A 148 8.56 -2.49 -8.07
N SER A 149 7.82 -1.83 -7.16
CA SER A 149 8.12 -0.49 -6.67
C SER A 149 9.42 -0.44 -5.89
N PHE A 150 9.68 -1.41 -5.01
CA PHE A 150 10.96 -1.47 -4.30
C PHE A 150 12.14 -1.67 -5.26
N ILE A 151 12.04 -2.62 -6.20
CA ILE A 151 13.11 -2.86 -7.19
C ILE A 151 13.36 -1.61 -8.03
N ALA A 152 12.29 -0.96 -8.51
CA ALA A 152 12.41 0.29 -9.27
C ALA A 152 13.10 1.39 -8.44
N GLY A 153 12.79 1.48 -7.14
CA GLY A 153 13.27 2.53 -6.24
C GLY A 153 14.76 2.35 -5.97
N TYR A 154 15.14 1.13 -5.55
CA TYR A 154 16.54 0.78 -5.34
C TYR A 154 17.39 0.93 -6.60
N THR A 155 16.81 0.67 -7.77
CA THR A 155 17.49 0.86 -9.05
C THR A 155 17.72 2.34 -9.33
N LEU A 156 16.72 3.20 -9.12
CA LEU A 156 16.86 4.64 -9.31
C LEU A 156 17.88 5.27 -8.34
N LEU A 157 17.95 4.76 -7.11
CA LEU A 157 18.94 5.18 -6.12
C LEU A 157 20.40 4.97 -6.55
N GLN A 158 20.68 4.13 -7.55
CA GLN A 158 22.03 3.95 -8.10
C GLN A 158 22.47 5.12 -9.01
N PHE A 159 21.55 6.03 -9.36
CA PHE A 159 21.80 7.13 -10.27
C PHE A 159 21.58 8.49 -9.59
N PRO A 160 22.28 9.55 -10.04
CA PRO A 160 22.02 10.92 -9.60
C PRO A 160 20.55 11.34 -9.77
N ARG A 161 20.01 12.09 -8.79
CA ARG A 161 18.58 12.50 -8.74
C ARG A 161 18.10 13.22 -10.01
N PHE A 162 18.96 14.01 -10.66
CA PHE A 162 18.58 14.72 -11.89
C PHE A 162 18.29 13.79 -13.08
N LEU A 163 18.80 12.55 -13.08
CA LEU A 163 18.50 11.54 -14.10
C LEU A 163 17.20 10.77 -13.82
N TRP A 164 16.67 10.86 -12.60
CA TRP A 164 15.50 10.06 -12.21
C TRP A 164 14.27 10.29 -13.10
N PRO A 165 13.89 11.52 -13.52
CA PRO A 165 12.75 11.70 -14.42
C PRO A 165 12.91 10.97 -15.75
N PHE A 166 14.13 10.97 -16.32
CA PHE A 166 14.44 10.27 -17.55
C PHE A 166 14.42 8.76 -17.35
N LEU A 167 15.12 8.26 -16.32
CA LEU A 167 15.19 6.84 -15.99
C LEU A 167 13.82 6.26 -15.63
N ASN A 168 12.98 7.01 -14.91
CA ASN A 168 11.61 6.61 -14.61
C ASN A 168 10.79 6.38 -15.89
N ARG A 169 11.09 7.14 -16.97
CA ARG A 169 10.44 6.98 -18.27
C ARG A 169 10.95 5.75 -19.05
N VAL A 170 12.25 5.44 -18.96
CA VAL A 170 12.88 4.43 -19.84
C VAL A 170 13.11 3.07 -19.18
N MET A 171 13.34 3.01 -17.87
CA MET A 171 13.70 1.79 -17.16
C MET A 171 12.52 0.80 -17.12
N PRO A 172 12.74 -0.50 -17.39
CA PRO A 172 11.68 -1.51 -17.42
C PRO A 172 10.85 -1.54 -16.13
N TYR A 173 11.48 -1.61 -14.96
CA TYR A 173 10.77 -1.66 -13.68
C TYR A 173 9.94 -0.39 -13.42
N CYS A 174 10.46 0.79 -13.73
CA CYS A 174 9.72 2.06 -13.59
C CYS A 174 8.54 2.16 -14.58
N ARG A 175 8.68 1.60 -15.78
CA ARG A 175 7.57 1.46 -16.73
C ARG A 175 6.50 0.50 -16.19
N THR A 176 6.91 -0.61 -15.58
CA THR A 176 5.99 -1.58 -14.97
C THR A 176 5.21 -0.97 -13.83
N VAL A 177 5.86 -0.22 -12.91
CA VAL A 177 5.17 0.49 -11.81
C VAL A 177 4.11 1.45 -12.36
N ARG A 178 4.47 2.29 -13.34
CA ARG A 178 3.50 3.20 -13.99
C ARG A 178 2.35 2.46 -14.66
N ARG A 179 2.65 1.34 -15.32
CA ARG A 179 1.63 0.51 -15.96
C ARG A 179 0.70 -0.12 -14.93
N GLN A 180 1.25 -0.69 -13.85
CA GLN A 180 0.48 -1.28 -12.75
C GLN A 180 -0.47 -0.27 -12.13
N LEU A 181 0.00 0.96 -11.88
CA LEU A 181 -0.86 2.04 -11.39
C LEU A 181 -1.96 2.40 -12.39
N ASN A 182 -1.65 2.53 -13.67
CA ASN A 182 -2.64 2.85 -14.69
C ASN A 182 -3.68 1.73 -14.85
N ASP A 183 -3.22 0.47 -14.93
CA ASP A 183 -4.08 -0.71 -15.04
C ASP A 183 -4.99 -0.83 -13.80
N ALA A 184 -4.44 -0.64 -12.59
CA ALA A 184 -5.25 -0.59 -11.37
C ALA A 184 -6.28 0.56 -11.43
N THR A 185 -5.88 1.73 -11.89
CA THR A 185 -6.78 2.88 -12.06
C THR A 185 -7.94 2.57 -13.01
N HIS A 186 -7.67 1.88 -14.11
CA HIS A 186 -8.72 1.45 -15.04
C HIS A 186 -9.64 0.39 -14.44
N LEU A 187 -9.12 -0.55 -13.66
CA LEU A 187 -9.91 -1.61 -13.01
C LEU A 187 -10.80 -1.06 -11.89
N LEU A 188 -10.33 -0.06 -11.16
CA LEU A 188 -11.04 0.56 -10.04
C LEU A 188 -12.07 1.61 -10.45
N ARG A 189 -11.88 2.24 -11.61
CA ARG A 189 -12.76 3.31 -12.11
C ARG A 189 -14.25 2.95 -12.07
N PRO A 190 -14.72 1.79 -12.57
CA PRO A 190 -16.15 1.46 -12.56
C PRO A 190 -16.70 1.34 -11.14
N SER A 191 -15.94 0.76 -10.21
CA SER A 191 -16.33 0.62 -8.81
C SER A 191 -16.41 1.97 -8.10
N ILE A 192 -15.46 2.86 -8.39
CA ILE A 192 -15.45 4.22 -7.86
C ILE A 192 -16.65 5.02 -8.39
N GLU A 193 -16.88 5.00 -9.70
CA GLU A 193 -18.01 5.70 -10.33
C GLU A 193 -19.36 5.17 -9.83
N ALA A 194 -19.50 3.85 -9.65
CA ALA A 194 -20.70 3.24 -9.07
C ALA A 194 -20.91 3.67 -7.62
N THR A 195 -19.85 3.73 -6.81
CA THR A 195 -19.95 4.16 -5.40
C THR A 195 -20.29 5.65 -5.31
N ILE A 196 -19.76 6.48 -6.20
CA ILE A 196 -20.12 7.91 -6.28
C ILE A 196 -21.62 8.06 -6.58
N LYS A 197 -22.14 7.34 -7.58
CA LYS A 197 -23.57 7.37 -7.92
C LYS A 197 -24.44 6.93 -6.75
N GLN A 198 -24.12 5.80 -6.12
CA GLN A 198 -24.86 5.30 -4.94
C GLN A 198 -24.82 6.28 -3.76
N TYR A 199 -23.74 7.07 -3.64
CA TYR A 199 -23.66 8.13 -2.64
C TYR A 199 -24.54 9.33 -2.98
N GLU A 200 -24.54 9.76 -4.25
CA GLU A 200 -25.38 10.85 -4.77
C GLU A 200 -26.88 10.51 -4.69
N ASP A 201 -27.24 9.27 -4.99
CA ASP A 201 -28.60 8.74 -4.92
C ASP A 201 -29.10 8.53 -3.48
N GLY A 202 -28.19 8.60 -2.49
CA GLY A 202 -28.50 8.47 -1.06
C GLY A 202 -28.56 7.04 -0.53
N ASP A 203 -28.21 6.04 -1.35
CA ASP A 203 -28.19 4.63 -0.98
C ASP A 203 -27.08 4.31 0.03
N ILE A 204 -25.95 5.03 -0.03
CA ILE A 204 -24.86 4.88 0.93
C ILE A 204 -25.15 5.75 2.17
N LYS A 205 -25.51 5.09 3.28
CA LYS A 205 -25.67 5.76 4.58
C LYS A 205 -24.33 6.35 5.04
N LYS A 206 -24.37 7.63 5.45
CA LYS A 206 -23.21 8.33 6.01
C LYS A 206 -22.70 7.66 7.29
N GLY A 207 -21.39 7.65 7.48
CA GLY A 207 -20.71 7.19 8.69
C GLY A 207 -20.11 5.79 8.57
N PRO A 208 -19.84 5.10 9.71
CA PRO A 208 -19.18 3.78 9.72
C PRO A 208 -19.91 2.69 8.92
N LYS A 209 -21.17 2.94 8.55
CA LYS A 209 -22.02 2.04 7.77
C LYS A 209 -21.89 2.21 6.25
N SER A 210 -20.99 3.05 5.75
CA SER A 210 -20.86 3.33 4.30
C SER A 210 -20.30 2.17 3.46
N GLY A 211 -20.39 0.92 3.93
CA GLY A 211 -20.10 -0.30 3.17
C GLY A 211 -18.62 -0.64 2.98
N ASN A 212 -17.76 0.32 2.64
CA ASN A 212 -16.34 0.10 2.33
C ASN A 212 -15.51 1.40 2.40
N ALA A 213 -14.19 1.28 2.22
CA ALA A 213 -13.28 2.43 2.25
C ALA A 213 -13.52 3.45 1.13
N LEU A 214 -14.01 3.01 -0.04
CA LEU A 214 -14.47 3.91 -1.11
C LEU A 214 -15.52 4.90 -0.61
N GLY A 215 -16.53 4.40 0.11
CA GLY A 215 -17.56 5.24 0.72
C GLY A 215 -17.00 6.25 1.72
N TRP A 216 -16.08 5.82 2.59
CA TRP A 216 -15.43 6.72 3.56
C TRP A 216 -14.64 7.84 2.88
N LEU A 217 -14.02 7.55 1.74
CA LEU A 217 -13.18 8.50 1.02
C LEU A 217 -14.02 9.52 0.24
N ILE A 218 -15.15 9.12 -0.33
CA ILE A 218 -16.12 10.03 -0.97
C ILE A 218 -16.70 11.03 0.06
N GLU A 219 -16.92 10.63 1.31
CA GLU A 219 -17.43 11.53 2.37
C GLU A 219 -16.51 12.73 2.62
N ILE A 220 -15.19 12.52 2.57
CA ILE A 220 -14.17 13.56 2.84
C ILE A 220 -13.98 14.45 1.63
N GLN A 221 -14.18 13.91 0.44
CA GLN A 221 -13.98 14.61 -0.82
C GLN A 221 -14.93 15.79 -1.02
N LYS A 222 -15.92 15.99 -0.13
CA LYS A 222 -16.83 17.14 -0.15
C LYS A 222 -16.06 18.46 -0.18
N GLY A 223 -15.85 18.98 -1.38
CA GLY A 223 -15.18 20.25 -1.67
C GLY A 223 -13.86 20.17 -2.45
N ARG A 224 -13.36 18.98 -2.83
CA ARG A 224 -12.14 18.83 -3.66
C ARG A 224 -12.37 17.88 -4.84
N PRO A 225 -11.74 18.11 -6.00
CA PRO A 225 -11.81 17.16 -7.12
C PRO A 225 -11.24 15.80 -6.71
N LEU A 226 -11.89 14.73 -7.18
CA LEU A 226 -11.45 13.36 -6.95
C LEU A 226 -10.27 13.02 -7.86
N GLU A 227 -9.05 13.15 -7.32
CA GLU A 227 -7.86 12.65 -7.97
C GLU A 227 -7.85 11.12 -7.87
N LEU A 228 -8.52 10.49 -8.84
CA LEU A 228 -8.66 9.04 -8.96
C LEU A 228 -7.33 8.29 -8.81
N VAL A 229 -6.25 8.86 -9.35
CA VAL A 229 -4.90 8.27 -9.28
C VAL A 229 -4.34 8.31 -7.85
N SER A 230 -4.57 9.39 -7.11
CA SER A 230 -4.19 9.50 -5.69
C SER A 230 -4.99 8.49 -4.84
N PHE A 231 -6.28 8.32 -5.10
CA PHE A 231 -7.09 7.30 -4.44
C PHE A 231 -6.52 5.88 -4.65
N VAL A 232 -6.24 5.52 -5.91
CA VAL A 232 -5.69 4.21 -6.26
C VAL A 232 -4.29 4.04 -5.65
N GLY A 233 -3.49 5.12 -5.64
CA GLY A 233 -2.22 5.18 -4.94
C GLY A 233 -2.36 4.84 -3.46
N ALA A 234 -3.25 5.52 -2.73
CA ALA A 234 -3.49 5.26 -1.31
C ALA A 234 -3.87 3.79 -1.07
N GLN A 235 -4.74 3.21 -1.92
CA GLN A 235 -5.10 1.80 -1.82
C GLN A 235 -3.91 0.87 -2.05
N LEU A 236 -3.08 1.11 -3.07
CA LEU A 236 -1.85 0.33 -3.29
C LEU A 236 -0.86 0.46 -2.12
N SER A 237 -0.77 1.65 -1.50
CA SER A 237 0.02 1.90 -0.29
C SER A 237 -0.45 1.06 0.89
N LEU A 238 -1.76 0.99 1.09
CA LEU A 238 -2.39 0.22 2.17
C LEU A 238 -2.25 -1.28 1.94
N SER A 239 -2.42 -1.75 0.70
CA SER A 239 -2.14 -3.14 0.33
C SER A 239 -0.69 -3.50 0.61
N MET A 240 0.25 -2.63 0.21
CA MET A 240 1.68 -2.79 0.51
C MET A 240 1.94 -2.88 2.02
N ALA A 241 1.39 -1.95 2.82
CA ALA A 241 1.57 -1.97 4.27
C ALA A 241 0.93 -3.20 4.94
N SER A 242 -0.18 -3.70 4.42
CA SER A 242 -0.86 -4.89 4.96
C SER A 242 -0.07 -6.16 4.67
N ILE A 243 0.46 -6.28 3.44
CA ILE A 243 1.25 -7.42 2.99
C ILE A 243 2.58 -7.52 3.74
N GLU A 244 3.29 -6.41 3.97
CA GLU A 244 4.61 -6.43 4.64
C GLU A 244 4.51 -6.65 6.16
N ASN A 245 3.35 -6.43 6.78
CA ASN A 245 3.14 -6.59 8.23
C ASN A 245 2.51 -7.93 8.64
N THR A 246 2.09 -8.77 7.69
CA THR A 246 1.46 -10.09 7.94
C THR A 246 2.42 -11.23 7.65
#